data_AF-A0A560Q4M3-F1
#
_entry.id   AF-A0A560Q4M3-F1
#
_cell.length_a   1.000
_cell.length_b   1.000
_cell.length_c   1.000
_cell.angle_alpha   90.00
_cell.angle_beta   90.00
_cell.angle_gamma   90.00
#
_symmetry.space_group_name_H-M   'P 1'
#
loop_
_entity.id
_entity.type
_entity.pdbx_description
1 polymer ?
#
loop_
_entity_poly.entity_id
_entity_poly.type
_entity_poly.pdbx_seq_one_letter_code
_entity_poly.pdbx_strand_id
1 'polypeptide(L)'
;MALFSDLQTATQAHRDAQYQRLQGFPGLRSDRVLATLGPRLHSPEQRHLWLRRLAEHDAEASRIEIVQLASSPRQAWLSAPRQTALTQCRQTQVEHLAGDPAAFARAVDAAQVPDDYRDGARTVGLYPLFKPLYRRLIAAWQRDAADAEAPKDSPHWLGYQPVPTTPVVQQPITLHEDALGLPQADAEQLKALFAHHAPWLKIEQASRSDRIGSPRYNSDGARGFNPLQTRLFQHTSWSQLNGRWHLQLIYQFWFSQRPKPHPLDLYGGELDGLLWRVTLDRDGNALLYDSIHPCGCWHSFYLPADSPLRFRQPTGEEQRLAQHLTLNGEQAPTLWLSAGEHRLQWIDGRRSPYPSVSYQRTALDELRQLSHPQGQRSLYASDGLVPGSERLERWLLWPSGVSSAGAMRQWGRHATAFIGRAQFDDPQLLERYFQRP
;
A
#
# COMPACT_ATOMS: atom_id res chain seq x y z
N MET A 1 -20.46 -9.90 22.19
CA MET A 1 -20.24 -8.43 22.11
C MET A 1 -19.27 -7.93 23.18
N ALA A 2 -19.48 -8.25 24.48
CA ALA A 2 -18.59 -7.80 25.58
C ALA A 2 -17.09 -8.10 25.35
N LEU A 3 -16.73 -9.33 24.97
CA LEU A 3 -15.33 -9.73 24.72
C LEU A 3 -14.60 -8.82 23.72
N PHE A 4 -15.26 -8.46 22.61
CA PHE A 4 -14.68 -7.57 21.61
C PHE A 4 -14.64 -6.12 22.10
N SER A 5 -15.63 -5.66 22.87
CA SER A 5 -15.59 -4.34 23.50
C SER A 5 -14.40 -4.20 24.45
N ASP A 6 -14.13 -5.24 25.25
CA ASP A 6 -12.98 -5.28 26.15
C ASP A 6 -11.67 -5.27 25.38
N LEU A 7 -11.58 -6.06 24.30
CA LEU A 7 -10.41 -6.07 23.42
C LEU A 7 -10.18 -4.69 22.80
N GLN A 8 -11.22 -4.07 22.25
CA GLN A 8 -11.13 -2.77 21.59
C GLN A 8 -10.75 -1.66 22.56
N THR A 9 -11.23 -1.73 23.81
CA THR A 9 -10.80 -0.82 24.89
C THR A 9 -9.33 -1.02 25.21
N ALA A 10 -8.91 -2.28 25.39
CA ALA A 10 -7.51 -2.61 25.70
C ALA A 10 -6.56 -2.15 24.58
N THR A 11 -6.96 -2.25 23.32
CA THR A 11 -6.11 -1.93 22.16
C THR A 11 -6.32 -0.54 21.58
N GLN A 12 -7.11 0.34 22.23
CA GLN A 12 -7.50 1.64 21.66
C GLN A 12 -6.31 2.50 21.21
N ALA A 13 -5.21 2.52 22.00
CA ALA A 13 -4.00 3.28 21.71
C ALA A 13 -3.11 2.64 20.61
N HIS A 14 -3.34 1.38 20.28
CA HIS A 14 -2.54 0.58 19.36
C HIS A 14 -3.32 0.14 18.12
N ARG A 15 -4.46 0.78 17.86
CA ARG A 15 -5.36 0.44 16.76
C ARG A 15 -4.60 0.36 15.43
N ASP A 16 -4.81 -0.73 14.72
CA ASP A 16 -4.32 -0.88 13.35
C ASP A 16 -5.26 -0.17 12.36
N ALA A 17 -4.69 0.60 11.42
CA ALA A 17 -5.47 1.42 10.49
C ALA A 17 -5.67 0.78 9.11
N GLN A 18 -5.11 -0.40 8.83
CA GLN A 18 -5.22 -1.04 7.51
C GLN A 18 -6.64 -1.52 7.21
N TYR A 19 -7.34 -2.04 8.23
CA TYR A 19 -8.71 -2.51 8.09
C TYR A 19 -9.68 -1.72 8.98
N GLN A 20 -10.82 -1.34 8.42
CA GLN A 20 -11.87 -0.58 9.09
C GLN A 20 -12.80 -1.53 9.84
N ARG A 21 -12.99 -1.29 11.15
CA ARG A 21 -13.97 -2.03 11.97
C ARG A 21 -15.40 -1.74 11.49
N LEU A 22 -16.22 -2.77 11.37
CA LEU A 22 -17.64 -2.64 11.03
C LEU A 22 -18.41 -2.21 12.28
N GLN A 23 -19.08 -1.05 12.20
CA GLN A 23 -19.92 -0.58 13.31
C GLN A 23 -21.09 -1.53 13.55
N GLY A 24 -21.27 -2.00 14.79
CA GLY A 24 -22.32 -2.95 15.16
C GLY A 24 -22.00 -4.42 14.88
N PHE A 25 -20.87 -4.74 14.21
CA PHE A 25 -20.48 -6.11 13.86
C PHE A 25 -19.08 -6.43 14.43
N PRO A 26 -18.97 -6.66 15.75
CA PRO A 26 -17.69 -6.87 16.40
C PRO A 26 -17.04 -8.17 15.93
N GLY A 27 -15.75 -8.10 15.60
CA GLY A 27 -15.01 -9.25 15.08
C GLY A 27 -14.93 -9.32 13.55
N LEU A 28 -15.41 -8.28 12.86
CA LEU A 28 -15.30 -8.11 11.41
C LEU A 28 -14.61 -6.78 11.09
N ARG A 29 -13.71 -6.79 10.10
CA ARG A 29 -13.10 -5.57 9.53
C ARG A 29 -13.07 -5.64 8.02
N SER A 30 -13.28 -4.51 7.35
CA SER A 30 -13.26 -4.39 5.90
C SER A 30 -12.07 -3.58 5.41
N ASP A 31 -11.67 -3.87 4.18
CA ASP A 31 -10.91 -2.98 3.32
C ASP A 31 -11.81 -2.48 2.17
N ARG A 32 -11.23 -1.74 1.21
CA ARG A 32 -11.98 -1.24 0.04
C ARG A 32 -12.33 -2.33 -0.96
N VAL A 33 -11.58 -3.43 -1.02
CA VAL A 33 -11.88 -4.59 -1.88
C VAL A 33 -13.18 -5.25 -1.42
N LEU A 34 -13.26 -5.63 -0.14
CA LEU A 34 -14.43 -6.27 0.44
C LEU A 34 -15.65 -5.33 0.45
N ALA A 35 -15.45 -4.02 0.72
CA ALA A 35 -16.52 -3.04 0.61
C ALA A 35 -17.12 -2.97 -0.81
N THR A 36 -16.29 -3.13 -1.83
CA THR A 36 -16.69 -3.09 -3.26
C THR A 36 -17.34 -4.40 -3.74
N LEU A 37 -17.04 -5.52 -3.09
CA LEU A 37 -17.61 -6.83 -3.41
C LEU A 37 -19.00 -7.02 -2.79
N GLY A 38 -19.17 -6.66 -1.51
CA GLY A 38 -20.37 -6.96 -0.70
C GLY A 38 -21.72 -6.74 -1.40
N PRO A 39 -21.98 -5.58 -2.03
CA PRO A 39 -23.28 -5.29 -2.67
C PRO A 39 -23.66 -6.20 -3.83
N ARG A 40 -22.69 -6.91 -4.44
CA ARG A 40 -22.88 -7.77 -5.62
C ARG A 40 -23.04 -9.25 -5.28
N LEU A 41 -23.02 -9.61 -4.00
CA LEU A 41 -23.01 -11.01 -3.56
C LEU A 41 -24.43 -11.53 -3.34
N HIS A 42 -24.78 -12.59 -4.08
CA HIS A 42 -26.14 -13.14 -4.07
C HIS A 42 -26.19 -14.58 -3.55
N SER A 43 -25.17 -15.40 -3.81
CA SER A 43 -25.18 -16.81 -3.40
C SER A 43 -24.81 -16.98 -1.91
N PRO A 44 -25.35 -18.02 -1.23
CA PRO A 44 -24.96 -18.33 0.14
C PRO A 44 -23.44 -18.55 0.31
N GLU A 45 -22.82 -19.22 -0.66
CA GLU A 45 -21.37 -19.46 -0.68
C GLU A 45 -20.56 -18.16 -0.73
N GLN A 46 -20.95 -17.23 -1.60
CA GLN A 46 -20.32 -15.91 -1.72
C GLN A 46 -20.44 -15.11 -0.42
N ARG A 47 -21.65 -15.05 0.16
CA ARG A 47 -21.89 -14.33 1.41
C ARG A 47 -21.03 -14.88 2.54
N HIS A 48 -21.01 -16.20 2.68
CA HIS A 48 -20.23 -16.86 3.70
C HIS A 48 -18.72 -16.64 3.51
N LEU A 49 -18.20 -16.76 2.27
CA LEU A 49 -16.79 -16.49 1.98
C LEU A 49 -16.42 -15.03 2.26
N TRP A 50 -17.24 -14.07 1.85
CA TRP A 50 -17.00 -12.64 2.11
C TRP A 50 -16.96 -12.31 3.61
N LEU A 51 -17.93 -12.83 4.38
CA LEU A 51 -17.95 -12.68 5.84
C LEU A 51 -16.72 -13.33 6.50
N ARG A 52 -16.26 -14.47 5.98
CA ARG A 52 -15.02 -15.11 6.44
C ARG A 52 -13.80 -14.23 6.20
N ARG A 53 -13.67 -13.61 5.02
CA ARG A 53 -12.58 -12.67 4.73
C ARG A 53 -12.58 -11.46 5.68
N LEU A 54 -13.76 -10.90 5.99
CA LEU A 54 -13.89 -9.83 6.99
C LEU A 54 -13.44 -10.27 8.40
N ALA A 55 -13.75 -11.51 8.78
CA ALA A 55 -13.30 -12.10 10.05
C ALA A 55 -11.78 -12.35 10.07
N GLU A 56 -11.21 -12.78 8.95
CA GLU A 56 -9.76 -12.95 8.78
C GLU A 56 -9.01 -11.61 8.94
N HIS A 57 -9.50 -10.53 8.32
CA HIS A 57 -8.97 -9.19 8.51
C HIS A 57 -9.03 -8.71 9.97
N ASP A 58 -10.15 -8.98 10.67
CA ASP A 58 -10.22 -8.67 12.09
C ASP A 58 -9.24 -9.49 12.93
N ALA A 59 -9.10 -10.79 12.65
CA ALA A 59 -8.19 -11.67 13.37
C ALA A 59 -6.73 -11.21 13.19
N GLU A 60 -6.35 -10.86 11.96
CA GLU A 60 -5.03 -10.33 11.63
C GLU A 60 -4.74 -9.03 12.37
N ALA A 61 -5.62 -8.02 12.23
CA ALA A 61 -5.42 -6.73 12.87
C ALA A 61 -5.51 -6.81 14.40
N SER A 62 -6.41 -7.64 14.96
CA SER A 62 -6.48 -7.85 16.41
C SER A 62 -5.19 -8.46 16.95
N ARG A 63 -4.57 -9.40 16.22
CA ARG A 63 -3.28 -9.98 16.61
C ARG A 63 -2.19 -8.89 16.66
N ILE A 64 -2.13 -8.05 15.63
CA ILE A 64 -1.19 -6.91 15.53
C ILE A 64 -1.41 -5.89 16.65
N GLU A 65 -2.65 -5.61 17.00
CA GLU A 65 -3.02 -4.73 18.11
C GLU A 65 -2.63 -5.32 19.47
N ILE A 66 -2.88 -6.62 19.70
CA ILE A 66 -2.60 -7.30 20.97
C ILE A 66 -1.11 -7.36 21.27
N VAL A 67 -0.26 -7.66 20.26
CA VAL A 67 1.19 -7.80 20.47
C VAL A 67 1.89 -6.49 20.90
N GLN A 68 1.21 -5.35 20.71
CA GLN A 68 1.70 -4.04 21.14
C GLN A 68 1.36 -3.70 22.60
N LEU A 69 0.43 -4.42 23.23
CA LEU A 69 0.05 -4.21 24.64
C LEU A 69 1.22 -4.48 25.58
N ALA A 70 1.22 -3.91 26.78
CA ALA A 70 2.18 -4.25 27.84
C ALA A 70 2.17 -5.77 28.17
N SER A 71 3.24 -6.29 28.77
CA SER A 71 3.46 -7.73 28.97
C SER A 71 2.27 -8.48 29.59
N SER A 72 1.73 -7.99 30.72
CA SER A 72 0.61 -8.62 31.43
C SER A 72 -0.70 -8.67 30.60
N PRO A 73 -1.26 -7.53 30.11
CA PRO A 73 -2.46 -7.59 29.29
C PRO A 73 -2.24 -8.33 27.96
N ARG A 74 -1.05 -8.24 27.36
CA ARG A 74 -0.67 -9.01 26.17
C ARG A 74 -0.79 -10.51 26.43
N GLN A 75 -0.18 -11.02 27.48
CA GLN A 75 -0.25 -12.45 27.84
C GLN A 75 -1.69 -12.89 28.10
N ALA A 76 -2.47 -12.07 28.80
CA ALA A 76 -3.88 -12.38 29.05
C ALA A 76 -4.67 -12.51 27.74
N TRP A 77 -4.49 -11.57 26.80
CA TRP A 77 -5.16 -11.59 25.49
C TRP A 77 -4.63 -12.68 24.54
N LEU A 78 -3.35 -13.03 24.60
CA LEU A 78 -2.76 -14.13 23.82
C LEU A 78 -3.04 -15.52 24.41
N SER A 79 -3.67 -15.60 25.59
CA SER A 79 -4.01 -16.90 26.20
C SER A 79 -4.92 -17.73 25.29
N ALA A 80 -4.68 -19.04 25.24
CA ALA A 80 -5.45 -19.96 24.42
C ALA A 80 -6.97 -19.85 24.65
N PRO A 81 -7.50 -19.74 25.89
CA PRO A 81 -8.94 -19.57 26.11
C PRO A 81 -9.51 -18.30 25.45
N ARG A 82 -8.82 -17.16 25.55
CA ARG A 82 -9.29 -15.91 24.93
C ARG A 82 -9.20 -15.95 23.41
N GLN A 83 -8.12 -16.51 22.87
CA GLN A 83 -7.98 -16.66 21.42
C GLN A 83 -9.05 -17.58 20.84
N THR A 84 -9.33 -18.71 21.50
CA THR A 84 -10.43 -19.61 21.11
C THR A 84 -11.78 -18.91 21.19
N ALA A 85 -12.05 -18.16 22.26
CA ALA A 85 -13.30 -17.41 22.41
C ALA A 85 -13.48 -16.33 21.32
N LEU A 86 -12.42 -15.60 20.96
CA LEU A 86 -12.44 -14.62 19.87
C LEU A 86 -12.75 -15.30 18.53
N THR A 87 -12.07 -16.41 18.23
CA THR A 87 -12.30 -17.18 16.99
C THR A 87 -13.72 -17.72 16.91
N GLN A 88 -14.22 -18.33 17.98
CA GLN A 88 -15.61 -18.82 18.05
C GLN A 88 -16.61 -17.67 17.87
N CYS A 89 -16.40 -16.52 18.51
CA CYS A 89 -17.28 -15.36 18.33
C CYS A 89 -17.33 -14.88 16.87
N ARG A 90 -16.20 -14.86 16.16
CA ARG A 90 -16.17 -14.53 14.72
C ARG A 90 -16.95 -15.57 13.91
N GLN A 91 -16.69 -16.86 14.14
CA GLN A 91 -17.37 -17.95 13.43
C GLN A 91 -18.89 -17.89 13.63
N THR A 92 -19.36 -17.76 14.88
CA THR A 92 -20.80 -17.63 15.17
C THR A 92 -21.40 -16.41 14.47
N GLN A 93 -20.69 -15.28 14.42
CA GLN A 93 -21.16 -14.10 13.71
C GLN A 93 -21.23 -14.32 12.20
N VAL A 94 -20.22 -14.96 11.60
CA VAL A 94 -20.21 -15.34 10.18
C VAL A 94 -21.42 -16.21 9.85
N GLU A 95 -21.67 -17.27 10.62
CA GLU A 95 -22.81 -18.16 10.35
C GLU A 95 -24.16 -17.45 10.51
N HIS A 96 -24.31 -16.63 11.55
CA HIS A 96 -25.52 -15.86 11.77
C HIS A 96 -25.80 -14.89 10.61
N LEU A 97 -24.80 -14.13 10.19
CA LEU A 97 -24.95 -13.15 9.11
C LEU A 97 -25.12 -13.82 7.75
N ALA A 98 -24.49 -14.97 7.50
CA ALA A 98 -24.64 -15.70 6.24
C ALA A 98 -26.06 -16.27 6.07
N GLY A 99 -26.69 -16.69 7.18
CA GLY A 99 -28.03 -17.29 7.19
C GLY A 99 -29.19 -16.28 7.17
N ASP A 100 -28.96 -15.02 7.49
CA ASP A 100 -29.99 -13.95 7.52
C ASP A 100 -29.71 -12.88 6.45
N PRO A 101 -30.48 -12.83 5.34
CA PRO A 101 -30.29 -11.83 4.29
C PRO A 101 -30.39 -10.38 4.76
N ALA A 102 -31.25 -10.08 5.75
CA ALA A 102 -31.40 -8.72 6.26
C ALA A 102 -30.21 -8.34 7.15
N ALA A 103 -29.68 -9.27 7.93
CA ALA A 103 -28.45 -9.05 8.70
C ALA A 103 -27.22 -8.92 7.79
N PHE A 104 -27.13 -9.73 6.73
CA PHE A 104 -26.10 -9.60 5.70
C PHE A 104 -26.12 -8.21 5.05
N ALA A 105 -27.29 -7.71 4.64
CA ALA A 105 -27.41 -6.38 4.02
C ALA A 105 -26.90 -5.27 4.96
N ARG A 106 -27.25 -5.31 6.25
CA ARG A 106 -26.71 -4.36 7.25
C ARG A 106 -25.20 -4.47 7.41
N ALA A 107 -24.63 -5.69 7.31
CA ALA A 107 -23.18 -5.88 7.36
C ALA A 107 -22.48 -5.29 6.13
N VAL A 108 -23.09 -5.41 4.94
CA VAL A 108 -22.59 -4.78 3.70
C VAL A 108 -22.58 -3.25 3.82
N ASP A 109 -23.64 -2.66 4.37
CA ASP A 109 -23.70 -1.22 4.62
C ASP A 109 -22.64 -0.76 5.64
N ALA A 110 -22.38 -1.58 6.67
CA ALA A 110 -21.36 -1.28 7.68
C ALA A 110 -19.92 -1.52 7.22
N ALA A 111 -19.71 -2.30 6.15
CA ALA A 111 -18.39 -2.63 5.60
C ALA A 111 -17.75 -1.49 4.79
N GLN A 112 -18.49 -0.39 4.56
CA GLN A 112 -17.96 0.74 3.81
C GLN A 112 -16.74 1.36 4.49
N VAL A 113 -15.70 1.65 3.70
CA VAL A 113 -14.45 2.23 4.18
C VAL A 113 -14.39 3.71 3.78
N PRO A 114 -14.34 4.64 4.76
CA PRO A 114 -14.26 6.06 4.45
C PRO A 114 -12.94 6.38 3.73
N ASP A 115 -12.95 7.40 2.89
CA ASP A 115 -11.72 7.92 2.30
C ASP A 115 -10.90 8.76 3.29
N ASP A 116 -9.68 9.13 2.90
CA ASP A 116 -8.72 9.88 3.71
C ASP A 116 -8.82 11.40 3.51
N TYR A 117 -9.98 11.89 3.01
CA TYR A 117 -10.23 13.29 2.75
C TYR A 117 -11.21 13.88 3.77
N ARG A 118 -10.85 15.04 4.32
CA ARG A 118 -11.66 15.77 5.30
C ARG A 118 -12.53 16.81 4.60
N ASP A 119 -13.84 16.58 4.56
CA ASP A 119 -14.80 17.49 3.93
C ASP A 119 -14.80 18.88 4.56
N GLY A 120 -14.77 18.95 5.89
CA GLY A 120 -14.68 20.23 6.60
C GLY A 120 -13.45 21.05 6.21
N ALA A 121 -12.32 20.41 5.93
CA ALA A 121 -11.11 21.10 5.47
C ALA A 121 -11.27 21.66 4.05
N ARG A 122 -11.95 20.94 3.15
CA ARG A 122 -12.24 21.43 1.79
C ARG A 122 -13.18 22.63 1.81
N THR A 123 -14.19 22.60 2.67
CA THR A 123 -15.17 23.68 2.83
C THR A 123 -14.55 24.92 3.45
N VAL A 124 -13.89 24.79 4.60
CA VAL A 124 -13.26 25.93 5.32
C VAL A 124 -12.05 26.47 4.55
N GLY A 125 -11.30 25.60 3.87
CA GLY A 125 -10.11 25.97 3.09
C GLY A 125 -10.40 26.58 1.73
N LEU A 126 -11.67 26.81 1.37
CA LEU A 126 -12.05 27.37 0.07
C LEU A 126 -11.43 26.59 -1.10
N TYR A 127 -11.48 25.26 -1.02
CA TYR A 127 -10.86 24.33 -1.97
C TYR A 127 -10.97 24.71 -3.47
N PRO A 128 -12.14 25.16 -3.98
CA PRO A 128 -12.28 25.55 -5.38
C PRO A 128 -11.29 26.63 -5.82
N LEU A 129 -10.88 27.54 -4.93
CA LEU A 129 -9.94 28.63 -5.23
C LEU A 129 -8.48 28.14 -5.36
N PHE A 130 -8.13 27.06 -4.66
CA PHE A 130 -6.79 26.46 -4.70
C PHE A 130 -6.62 25.43 -5.83
N LYS A 131 -7.73 24.89 -6.36
CA LYS A 131 -7.72 23.89 -7.43
C LYS A 131 -6.86 24.29 -8.65
N PRO A 132 -6.88 25.54 -9.15
CA PRO A 132 -6.02 25.97 -10.25
C PRO A 132 -4.52 25.94 -9.91
N LEU A 133 -4.15 26.31 -8.68
CA LEU A 133 -2.77 26.25 -8.21
C LEU A 133 -2.24 24.81 -8.21
N TYR A 134 -3.00 23.89 -7.61
CA TYR A 134 -2.63 22.47 -7.62
C TYR A 134 -2.46 21.95 -9.03
N ARG A 135 -3.41 22.28 -9.92
CA ARG A 135 -3.39 21.85 -11.32
C ARG A 135 -2.13 22.33 -12.05
N ARG A 136 -1.69 23.56 -11.77
CA ARG A 136 -0.43 24.12 -12.31
C ARG A 136 0.80 23.38 -11.78
N LEU A 137 0.87 23.11 -10.48
CA LEU A 137 2.00 22.40 -9.85
C LEU A 137 2.13 20.97 -10.38
N ILE A 138 1.00 20.25 -10.48
CA ILE A 138 0.95 18.89 -11.02
C ILE A 138 1.38 18.88 -12.49
N ALA A 139 0.85 19.79 -13.31
CA ALA A 139 1.22 19.86 -14.72
C ALA A 139 2.69 20.23 -14.94
N ALA A 140 3.30 21.04 -14.05
CA ALA A 140 4.72 21.33 -14.10
C ALA A 140 5.56 20.08 -13.84
N TRP A 141 5.27 19.37 -12.74
CA TRP A 141 5.93 18.12 -12.42
C TRP A 141 5.78 17.06 -13.53
N GLN A 142 4.60 16.98 -14.15
CA GLN A 142 4.36 16.03 -15.25
C GLN A 142 5.17 16.34 -16.50
N ARG A 143 5.35 17.62 -16.85
CA ARG A 143 6.24 18.01 -17.96
C ARG A 143 7.68 17.62 -17.65
N ASP A 144 8.17 17.97 -16.46
CA ASP A 144 9.53 17.62 -16.04
C ASP A 144 9.77 16.10 -16.00
N ALA A 145 8.74 15.31 -15.70
CA ALA A 145 8.82 13.85 -15.73
C ALA A 145 8.71 13.26 -17.15
N ALA A 146 7.93 13.88 -18.04
CA ALA A 146 7.80 13.47 -19.43
C ALA A 146 9.05 13.81 -20.25
N ASP A 147 9.75 14.88 -19.90
CA ASP A 147 11.01 15.32 -20.54
C ASP A 147 12.25 14.62 -19.94
N ALA A 148 12.06 13.67 -19.02
CA ALA A 148 13.15 12.91 -18.43
C ALA A 148 13.83 12.04 -19.50
N GLU A 149 15.16 12.07 -19.53
CA GLU A 149 15.95 11.22 -20.42
C GLU A 149 16.46 9.98 -19.68
N ALA A 150 16.72 8.91 -20.44
CA ALA A 150 17.28 7.68 -19.89
C ALA A 150 18.65 7.95 -19.22
N PRO A 151 18.80 7.66 -17.90
CA PRO A 151 20.06 7.89 -17.23
C PRO A 151 21.18 7.03 -17.83
N LYS A 152 22.39 7.62 -17.90
CA LYS A 152 23.60 6.89 -18.26
C LYS A 152 24.13 6.19 -17.02
N ASP A 153 24.19 4.85 -17.07
CA ASP A 153 24.75 4.06 -15.98
C ASP A 153 26.20 4.47 -15.71
N SER A 154 26.52 4.62 -14.43
CA SER A 154 27.85 4.99 -13.96
C SER A 154 28.05 4.55 -12.50
N PRO A 155 29.27 4.61 -11.96
CA PRO A 155 29.53 4.32 -10.54
C PRO A 155 28.77 5.21 -9.54
N HIS A 156 28.21 6.34 -9.99
CA HIS A 156 27.36 7.21 -9.14
C HIS A 156 25.97 6.61 -8.88
N TRP A 157 25.59 5.56 -9.62
CA TRP A 157 24.32 4.85 -9.46
C TRP A 157 24.52 3.56 -8.68
N LEU A 158 24.10 3.56 -7.41
CA LEU A 158 24.15 2.36 -6.59
C LEU A 158 23.05 1.38 -7.02
N GLY A 159 23.45 0.17 -7.39
CA GLY A 159 22.55 -0.90 -7.79
C GLY A 159 21.99 -1.68 -6.59
N TYR A 160 20.72 -2.06 -6.69
CA TYR A 160 20.07 -2.98 -5.77
C TYR A 160 19.37 -4.10 -6.55
N GLN A 161 19.49 -5.33 -6.07
CA GLN A 161 18.93 -6.51 -6.72
C GLN A 161 18.26 -7.44 -5.69
N PRO A 162 17.27 -8.25 -6.11
CA PRO A 162 16.76 -9.29 -5.23
C PRO A 162 17.86 -10.29 -4.89
N VAL A 163 17.86 -10.83 -3.66
CA VAL A 163 18.70 -11.99 -3.33
C VAL A 163 18.40 -13.11 -4.33
N PRO A 164 19.42 -13.69 -5.00
CA PRO A 164 19.22 -14.80 -5.91
C PRO A 164 18.51 -15.95 -5.18
N THR A 165 17.31 -16.29 -5.64
CA THR A 165 16.64 -17.52 -5.22
C THR A 165 17.08 -18.66 -6.12
N THR A 166 17.21 -19.86 -5.56
CA THR A 166 17.38 -21.09 -6.35
C THR A 166 16.31 -21.10 -7.45
N PRO A 167 16.67 -21.35 -8.72
CA PRO A 167 15.69 -21.39 -9.80
C PRO A 167 14.64 -22.44 -9.47
N VAL A 168 13.45 -21.98 -9.07
CA VAL A 168 12.27 -22.82 -9.04
C VAL A 168 11.92 -23.05 -10.49
N VAL A 169 11.73 -24.30 -10.91
CA VAL A 169 11.22 -24.61 -12.24
C VAL A 169 9.99 -23.74 -12.46
N GLN A 170 10.06 -22.81 -13.42
CA GLN A 170 8.96 -21.92 -13.75
C GLN A 170 7.85 -22.78 -14.33
N GLN A 171 6.92 -23.21 -13.47
CA GLN A 171 5.66 -23.76 -13.95
C GLN A 171 4.83 -22.60 -14.51
N PRO A 172 4.07 -22.82 -15.60
CA PRO A 172 3.10 -21.85 -16.07
C PRO A 172 2.19 -21.45 -14.91
N ILE A 173 2.11 -20.15 -14.63
CA ILE A 173 1.21 -19.64 -13.60
C ILE A 173 -0.13 -19.40 -14.27
N THR A 174 -1.19 -19.99 -13.71
CA THR A 174 -2.56 -19.67 -14.10
C THR A 174 -3.33 -19.37 -12.82
N LEU A 175 -3.79 -18.13 -12.70
CA LEU A 175 -4.55 -17.68 -11.55
C LEU A 175 -6.00 -18.12 -11.69
N HIS A 176 -6.49 -18.85 -10.71
CA HIS A 176 -7.89 -19.26 -10.63
C HIS A 176 -8.67 -18.31 -9.72
N GLU A 177 -9.91 -18.02 -10.08
CA GLU A 177 -10.79 -17.16 -9.28
C GLU A 177 -11.42 -17.97 -8.13
N ASP A 178 -11.56 -17.35 -6.95
CA ASP A 178 -12.39 -17.90 -5.88
C ASP A 178 -13.88 -17.59 -6.09
N ALA A 179 -14.76 -18.01 -5.17
CA ALA A 179 -16.19 -17.77 -5.29
C ALA A 179 -16.59 -16.27 -5.28
N LEU A 180 -15.70 -15.36 -4.87
CA LEU A 180 -15.89 -13.92 -4.97
C LEU A 180 -15.44 -13.35 -6.32
N GLY A 181 -14.91 -14.19 -7.22
CA GLY A 181 -14.34 -13.78 -8.51
C GLY A 181 -12.95 -13.14 -8.37
N LEU A 182 -12.26 -13.31 -7.24
CA LEU A 182 -10.92 -12.77 -7.02
C LEU A 182 -9.86 -13.78 -7.50
N PRO A 183 -8.94 -13.41 -8.40
CA PRO A 183 -7.83 -14.29 -8.78
C PRO A 183 -6.96 -14.61 -7.56
N GLN A 184 -6.76 -15.90 -7.31
CA GLN A 184 -5.96 -16.43 -6.21
C GLN A 184 -4.66 -17.04 -6.74
N ALA A 185 -3.62 -16.91 -5.92
CA ALA A 185 -2.37 -17.64 -6.04
C ALA A 185 -2.16 -18.43 -4.75
N ASP A 186 -1.78 -19.70 -4.85
CA ASP A 186 -1.34 -20.45 -3.68
C ASP A 186 0.01 -19.91 -3.14
N ALA A 187 0.49 -20.46 -2.02
CA ALA A 187 1.70 -19.97 -1.38
C ALA A 187 2.97 -20.07 -2.27
N GLU A 188 3.09 -21.12 -3.08
CA GLU A 188 4.27 -21.31 -3.95
C GLU A 188 4.15 -20.45 -5.21
N GLN A 189 2.96 -20.38 -5.81
CA GLN A 189 2.67 -19.45 -6.90
C GLN A 189 2.94 -18.00 -6.48
N LEU A 190 2.47 -17.59 -5.30
CA LEU A 190 2.67 -16.24 -4.80
C LEU A 190 4.14 -15.92 -4.53
N LYS A 191 4.88 -16.88 -3.97
CA LYS A 191 6.34 -16.76 -3.78
C LYS A 191 7.09 -16.63 -5.10
N ALA A 192 6.68 -17.40 -6.12
CA ALA A 192 7.23 -17.33 -7.48
C ALA A 192 6.91 -15.98 -8.14
N LEU A 193 5.66 -15.51 -8.06
CA LEU A 193 5.23 -14.20 -8.56
C LEU A 193 6.03 -13.05 -7.94
N PHE A 194 6.16 -13.04 -6.61
CA PHE A 194 6.97 -12.03 -5.93
C PHE A 194 8.46 -12.10 -6.27
N ALA A 195 8.97 -13.27 -6.68
CA ALA A 195 10.37 -13.41 -7.07
C ALA A 195 10.58 -12.93 -8.51
N HIS A 196 9.66 -13.31 -9.38
CA HIS A 196 9.66 -13.00 -10.79
C HIS A 196 9.52 -11.49 -11.05
N HIS A 197 8.63 -10.82 -10.32
CA HIS A 197 8.35 -9.39 -10.48
C HIS A 197 9.14 -8.46 -9.54
N ALA A 198 10.10 -9.00 -8.78
CA ALA A 198 10.91 -8.20 -7.85
C ALA A 198 11.77 -7.18 -8.63
N PRO A 199 11.63 -5.87 -8.38
CA PRO A 199 12.30 -4.85 -9.18
C PRO A 199 13.79 -4.78 -8.88
N TRP A 200 14.58 -4.47 -9.90
CA TRP A 200 15.94 -3.99 -9.74
C TRP A 200 15.90 -2.49 -9.51
N LEU A 201 16.86 -1.92 -8.78
CA LEU A 201 16.93 -0.48 -8.57
C LEU A 201 18.32 0.07 -8.89
N LYS A 202 18.33 1.29 -9.39
CA LYS A 202 19.52 2.12 -9.53
C LYS A 202 19.20 3.46 -8.88
N ILE A 203 20.00 3.83 -7.88
CA ILE A 203 19.74 5.02 -7.08
C ILE A 203 20.96 5.93 -7.19
N GLU A 204 20.75 7.12 -7.72
CA GLU A 204 21.78 8.15 -7.77
C GLU A 204 22.23 8.48 -6.34
N GLN A 205 23.54 8.54 -6.12
CA GLN A 205 24.11 8.78 -4.80
C GLN A 205 24.62 10.23 -4.68
N ALA A 206 24.02 11.02 -3.79
CA ALA A 206 24.52 12.31 -3.35
C ALA A 206 24.86 12.33 -1.84
N SER A 207 24.22 11.46 -1.06
CA SER A 207 24.34 11.43 0.40
C SER A 207 24.06 10.02 0.96
N ARG A 208 24.18 9.86 2.29
CA ARG A 208 23.80 8.61 2.96
C ARG A 208 22.29 8.36 2.97
N SER A 209 21.48 9.37 2.68
CA SER A 209 20.02 9.25 2.64
C SER A 209 19.55 8.45 1.43
N ASP A 210 20.35 8.39 0.37
CA ASP A 210 20.06 7.71 -0.90
C ASP A 210 20.26 6.18 -0.84
N ARG A 211 20.28 5.62 0.37
CA ARG A 211 20.49 4.20 0.63
C ARG A 211 19.21 3.57 1.17
N ILE A 212 18.80 2.48 0.52
CA ILE A 212 17.72 1.64 1.02
C ILE A 212 18.13 1.07 2.38
N GLY A 213 17.19 1.10 3.32
CA GLY A 213 17.31 0.49 4.63
C GLY A 213 15.94 0.15 5.19
N SER A 214 15.86 0.01 6.51
CA SER A 214 14.61 -0.37 7.19
C SER A 214 14.32 0.52 8.39
N PRO A 215 13.07 0.99 8.58
CA PRO A 215 12.62 1.57 9.83
C PRO A 215 12.79 0.58 11.00
N ARG A 216 13.15 1.09 12.18
CA ARG A 216 13.28 0.30 13.41
C ARG A 216 12.98 1.17 14.63
N TYR A 217 12.86 0.55 15.79
CA TYR A 217 13.00 1.25 17.06
C TYR A 217 14.39 1.02 17.66
N ASN A 218 14.93 2.05 18.29
CA ASN A 218 16.18 2.02 19.03
C ASN A 218 15.95 1.45 20.44
N SER A 219 17.04 1.18 21.17
CA SER A 219 16.98 0.66 22.54
C SER A 219 16.34 1.64 23.54
N ASP A 220 16.30 2.93 23.22
CA ASP A 220 15.62 3.99 23.97
C ASP A 220 14.12 4.12 23.60
N GLY A 221 13.65 3.36 22.61
CA GLY A 221 12.26 3.40 22.12
C GLY A 221 11.97 4.49 21.09
N ALA A 222 12.96 5.31 20.72
CA ALA A 222 12.83 6.27 19.63
C ALA A 222 12.82 5.55 18.27
N ARG A 223 12.13 6.13 17.27
CA ARG A 223 12.23 5.62 15.91
C ARG A 223 13.63 5.88 15.38
N GLY A 224 14.22 4.86 14.76
CA GLY A 224 15.46 4.93 14.02
C GLY A 224 15.33 4.33 12.63
N PHE A 225 16.45 4.32 11.92
CA PHE A 225 16.58 3.73 10.60
C PHE A 225 17.84 2.87 10.54
N ASN A 226 17.75 1.68 9.96
CA ASN A 226 18.88 0.78 9.78
C ASN A 226 19.30 0.76 8.30
N PRO A 227 20.39 1.46 7.93
CA PRO A 227 20.87 1.49 6.55
C PRO A 227 21.62 0.21 6.13
N LEU A 228 21.90 -0.71 7.06
CA LEU A 228 22.58 -1.98 6.78
C LEU A 228 21.58 -3.10 6.48
N GLN A 229 20.29 -2.87 6.74
CA GLN A 229 19.24 -3.85 6.56
C GLN A 229 18.40 -3.47 5.34
N THR A 230 18.93 -3.79 4.17
CA THR A 230 18.29 -3.56 2.89
C THR A 230 17.11 -4.53 2.73
N ARG A 231 15.89 -4.03 2.90
CA ARG A 231 14.66 -4.82 2.78
C ARG A 231 13.72 -4.25 1.74
N LEU A 232 13.05 -5.18 1.08
CA LEU A 232 11.85 -4.95 0.29
C LEU A 232 10.68 -5.51 1.10
N PHE A 233 9.70 -4.68 1.40
CA PHE A 233 8.47 -5.09 2.05
C PHE A 233 7.42 -5.42 1.00
N GLN A 234 6.71 -6.53 1.14
CA GLN A 234 5.78 -7.01 0.12
C GLN A 234 4.38 -7.28 0.67
N HIS A 235 3.37 -7.02 -0.17
CA HIS A 235 1.96 -7.20 0.15
C HIS A 235 1.17 -7.53 -1.13
N THR A 236 -0.01 -8.13 -0.99
CA THR A 236 -0.91 -8.40 -2.12
C THR A 236 -2.19 -7.58 -1.99
N SER A 237 -2.78 -7.21 -3.11
CA SER A 237 -4.11 -6.62 -3.15
C SER A 237 -4.82 -7.00 -4.44
N TRP A 238 -6.00 -6.43 -4.68
CA TRP A 238 -6.74 -6.62 -5.91
C TRP A 238 -7.23 -5.28 -6.46
N SER A 239 -7.32 -5.21 -7.77
CA SER A 239 -7.94 -4.09 -8.48
C SER A 239 -8.83 -4.59 -9.59
N GLN A 240 -9.80 -3.78 -9.98
CA GLN A 240 -10.62 -3.99 -11.14
C GLN A 240 -10.01 -3.28 -12.35
N LEU A 241 -10.07 -3.92 -13.50
CA LEU A 241 -9.75 -3.38 -14.82
C LEU A 241 -10.75 -3.95 -15.84
N ASN A 242 -11.54 -3.09 -16.46
CA ASN A 242 -12.57 -3.46 -17.44
C ASN A 242 -13.55 -4.54 -16.91
N GLY A 243 -14.01 -4.37 -15.69
CA GLY A 243 -14.95 -5.26 -14.98
C GLY A 243 -14.32 -6.54 -14.44
N ARG A 244 -13.02 -6.78 -14.65
CA ARG A 244 -12.32 -8.01 -14.20
C ARG A 244 -11.41 -7.70 -13.02
N TRP A 245 -11.29 -8.65 -12.10
CA TRP A 245 -10.37 -8.55 -10.98
C TRP A 245 -8.97 -9.02 -11.37
N HIS A 246 -7.98 -8.32 -10.86
CA HIS A 246 -6.56 -8.57 -11.09
C HIS A 246 -5.81 -8.61 -9.77
N LEU A 247 -4.99 -9.64 -9.58
CA LEU A 247 -4.07 -9.72 -8.44
C LEU A 247 -3.00 -8.65 -8.58
N GLN A 248 -2.70 -7.96 -7.49
CA GLN A 248 -1.66 -6.95 -7.42
C GLN A 248 -0.54 -7.40 -6.46
N LEU A 249 0.70 -7.23 -6.89
CA LEU A 249 1.89 -7.38 -6.06
C LEU A 249 2.41 -5.99 -5.70
N ILE A 250 2.59 -5.73 -4.41
CA ILE A 250 3.06 -4.45 -3.90
C ILE A 250 4.45 -4.65 -3.30
N TYR A 251 5.36 -3.75 -3.66
CA TYR A 251 6.75 -3.71 -3.21
C TYR A 251 7.04 -2.35 -2.61
N GLN A 252 7.54 -2.30 -1.37
CA GLN A 252 7.86 -1.07 -0.67
C GLN A 252 9.32 -1.04 -0.24
N PHE A 253 9.98 0.06 -0.55
CA PHE A 253 11.32 0.40 -0.09
C PHE A 253 11.28 1.65 0.79
N TRP A 254 12.23 1.75 1.71
CA TRP A 254 12.38 2.89 2.61
C TRP A 254 13.78 3.49 2.53
N PHE A 255 13.81 4.81 2.67
CA PHE A 255 14.99 5.65 2.84
C PHE A 255 14.88 6.38 4.17
N SER A 256 16.03 6.82 4.68
CA SER A 256 16.09 7.47 6.00
C SER A 256 15.33 8.80 6.06
N GLN A 257 15.33 9.57 4.97
CA GLN A 257 14.76 10.91 4.88
C GLN A 257 14.77 11.41 3.44
N ARG A 258 13.94 12.42 3.13
CA ARG A 258 14.18 13.36 2.03
C ARG A 258 14.95 14.56 2.61
N PRO A 259 16.26 14.73 2.33
CA PRO A 259 17.04 15.83 2.90
C PRO A 259 16.42 17.19 2.59
N LYS A 260 16.50 18.12 3.54
CA LYS A 260 16.07 19.51 3.34
C LYS A 260 17.26 20.31 2.77
N PRO A 261 17.18 20.83 1.54
CA PRO A 261 18.23 21.72 1.02
C PRO A 261 18.30 23.03 1.81
N HIS A 262 17.19 23.46 2.41
CA HIS A 262 17.11 24.64 3.28
C HIS A 262 16.00 24.48 4.34
N PRO A 263 16.00 25.24 5.45
CA PRO A 263 15.07 25.04 6.56
C PRO A 263 13.57 25.15 6.20
N LEU A 264 13.24 25.98 5.20
CA LEU A 264 11.86 26.20 4.74
C LEU A 264 11.43 25.24 3.61
N ASP A 265 12.20 24.16 3.36
CA ASP A 265 11.83 23.17 2.35
C ASP A 265 10.53 22.48 2.73
N LEU A 266 9.56 22.53 1.81
CA LEU A 266 8.20 22.10 2.09
C LEU A 266 8.05 20.58 2.18
N TYR A 267 8.89 19.85 1.45
CA TYR A 267 8.70 18.42 1.19
C TYR A 267 9.70 17.52 1.93
N GLY A 268 10.81 18.04 2.44
CA GLY A 268 11.83 17.28 3.14
C GLY A 268 11.46 16.93 4.58
N GLY A 269 11.99 15.82 5.08
CA GLY A 269 11.73 15.33 6.43
C GLY A 269 12.12 13.86 6.61
N GLU A 270 11.84 13.32 7.80
CA GLU A 270 12.16 11.94 8.15
C GLU A 270 11.35 10.92 7.37
N LEU A 271 12.02 9.81 7.02
CA LEU A 271 11.54 8.72 6.19
C LEU A 271 11.08 9.16 4.81
N ASP A 272 11.49 8.39 3.82
CA ASP A 272 10.98 8.49 2.46
C ASP A 272 10.92 7.09 1.86
N GLY A 273 10.34 6.90 0.69
CA GLY A 273 10.23 5.57 0.14
C GLY A 273 9.68 5.50 -1.26
N LEU A 274 9.61 4.28 -1.76
CA LEU A 274 8.96 3.96 -3.03
C LEU A 274 8.00 2.80 -2.78
N LEU A 275 6.75 2.96 -3.18
CA LEU A 275 5.80 1.88 -3.40
C LEU A 275 5.72 1.63 -4.90
N TRP A 276 6.08 0.42 -5.31
CA TRP A 276 5.98 -0.08 -6.66
C TRP A 276 4.93 -1.19 -6.68
N ARG A 277 3.92 -1.05 -7.53
CA ARG A 277 2.84 -2.02 -7.65
C ARG A 277 2.77 -2.59 -9.06
N VAL A 278 2.55 -3.89 -9.12
CA VAL A 278 2.41 -4.68 -10.33
C VAL A 278 1.00 -5.23 -10.37
N THR A 279 0.23 -4.92 -11.40
CA THR A 279 -1.09 -5.50 -11.65
C THR A 279 -0.95 -6.60 -12.68
N LEU A 280 -1.34 -7.84 -12.33
CA LEU A 280 -1.08 -9.04 -13.14
C LEU A 280 -2.24 -9.38 -14.07
N ASP A 281 -1.96 -10.01 -15.21
CA ASP A 281 -2.95 -10.80 -15.95
C ASP A 281 -3.14 -12.20 -15.33
N ARG A 282 -3.95 -13.02 -16.01
CA ARG A 282 -4.26 -14.39 -15.60
C ARG A 282 -3.05 -15.33 -15.65
N ASP A 283 -2.07 -15.00 -16.48
CA ASP A 283 -0.89 -15.81 -16.77
C ASP A 283 0.29 -15.40 -15.87
N GLY A 284 0.06 -14.39 -15.00
CA GLY A 284 1.03 -13.89 -14.03
C GLY A 284 1.98 -12.85 -14.60
N ASN A 285 1.73 -12.32 -15.81
CA ASN A 285 2.52 -11.26 -16.41
C ASN A 285 2.00 -9.89 -15.99
N ALA A 286 2.86 -8.87 -15.98
CA ALA A 286 2.43 -7.53 -15.65
C ALA A 286 1.58 -6.92 -16.79
N LEU A 287 0.38 -6.46 -16.46
CA LEU A 287 -0.46 -5.65 -17.37
C LEU A 287 -0.20 -4.16 -17.21
N LEU A 288 0.11 -3.75 -15.99
CA LEU A 288 0.29 -2.37 -15.60
C LEU A 288 1.22 -2.33 -14.39
N TYR A 289 2.08 -1.33 -14.38
CA TYR A 289 2.75 -0.91 -13.17
C TYR A 289 2.29 0.46 -12.73
N ASP A 290 2.36 0.72 -11.44
CA ASP A 290 2.16 2.05 -10.90
C ASP A 290 2.99 2.29 -9.65
N SER A 291 3.35 3.55 -9.43
CA SER A 291 4.21 3.94 -8.31
C SER A 291 3.64 5.10 -7.54
N ILE A 292 3.80 5.06 -6.22
CA ILE A 292 3.67 6.22 -5.35
C ILE A 292 4.87 6.26 -4.41
N HIS A 293 5.08 7.39 -3.78
CA HIS A 293 5.80 7.44 -2.51
C HIS A 293 4.87 7.03 -1.37
N PRO A 294 5.39 6.55 -0.21
CA PRO A 294 4.56 6.24 0.95
C PRO A 294 3.78 7.44 1.53
N CYS A 295 4.00 8.68 1.07
CA CYS A 295 3.07 9.78 1.35
C CYS A 295 1.75 9.74 0.57
N GLY A 296 1.65 8.95 -0.51
CA GLY A 296 0.56 8.98 -1.50
C GLY A 296 0.82 9.90 -2.69
N CYS A 297 1.88 10.69 -2.62
CA CYS A 297 2.33 11.65 -3.62
C CYS A 297 2.92 10.96 -4.88
N TRP A 298 2.96 11.68 -6.02
CA TRP A 298 3.53 11.27 -7.33
C TRP A 298 2.98 9.99 -7.97
N HIS A 299 1.67 9.74 -7.81
CA HIS A 299 1.04 8.59 -8.45
C HIS A 299 1.15 8.64 -9.98
N SER A 300 1.88 7.66 -10.54
CA SER A 300 2.21 7.55 -11.95
C SER A 300 1.99 6.12 -12.44
N PHE A 301 1.66 5.98 -13.72
CA PHE A 301 1.38 4.71 -14.37
C PHE A 301 2.41 4.36 -15.44
N TYR A 302 2.72 3.08 -15.59
CA TYR A 302 3.67 2.60 -16.59
C TYR A 302 3.15 1.33 -17.26
N LEU A 303 3.03 1.36 -18.58
CA LEU A 303 2.49 0.28 -19.38
C LEU A 303 3.63 -0.53 -20.00
N PRO A 304 3.75 -1.83 -19.73
CA PRO A 304 4.59 -2.73 -20.52
C PRO A 304 4.34 -2.61 -22.02
N ALA A 305 5.34 -2.92 -22.84
CA ALA A 305 5.27 -2.81 -24.30
C ALA A 305 4.16 -3.68 -24.92
N ASP A 306 3.89 -4.83 -24.31
CA ASP A 306 2.85 -5.80 -24.64
C ASP A 306 1.52 -5.56 -23.90
N SER A 307 1.42 -4.49 -23.09
CA SER A 307 0.18 -4.17 -22.40
C SER A 307 -0.91 -3.76 -23.41
N PRO A 308 -2.09 -4.40 -23.36
CA PRO A 308 -3.20 -4.01 -24.23
C PRO A 308 -3.90 -2.74 -23.74
N LEU A 309 -3.57 -2.22 -22.56
CA LEU A 309 -4.32 -1.13 -21.95
C LEU A 309 -4.06 0.20 -22.66
N ARG A 310 -5.11 1.02 -22.76
CA ARG A 310 -5.01 2.40 -23.23
C ARG A 310 -5.27 3.35 -22.06
N PHE A 311 -4.33 4.25 -21.83
CA PHE A 311 -4.50 5.33 -20.87
C PHE A 311 -5.54 6.33 -21.38
N ARG A 312 -6.41 6.77 -20.47
CA ARG A 312 -7.32 7.90 -20.64
C ARG A 312 -7.26 8.75 -19.39
N GLN A 313 -7.29 10.07 -19.56
CA GLN A 313 -7.41 10.99 -18.43
C GLN A 313 -8.89 11.32 -18.19
N PRO A 314 -9.49 10.94 -17.05
CA PRO A 314 -10.86 11.31 -16.73
C PRO A 314 -11.01 12.81 -16.52
N THR A 315 -12.16 13.34 -16.91
CA THR A 315 -12.50 14.75 -16.66
C THR A 315 -12.74 14.98 -15.17
N GLY A 316 -12.21 16.08 -14.63
CA GLY A 316 -12.45 16.50 -13.24
C GLY A 316 -11.53 15.87 -12.20
N GLU A 317 -10.87 14.76 -12.55
CA GLU A 317 -9.86 14.07 -11.74
C GLU A 317 -8.48 14.72 -11.86
N GLU A 318 -7.61 14.41 -10.90
CA GLU A 318 -6.20 14.78 -10.98
C GLU A 318 -5.54 14.18 -12.22
N GLN A 319 -4.71 14.97 -12.90
CA GLN A 319 -3.94 14.46 -14.02
C GLN A 319 -2.92 13.42 -13.54
N ARG A 320 -2.72 12.36 -14.32
CA ARG A 320 -1.74 11.30 -14.03
C ARG A 320 -0.71 11.23 -15.15
N LEU A 321 0.54 11.01 -14.76
CA LEU A 321 1.59 10.63 -15.70
C LEU A 321 1.34 9.16 -16.11
N ALA A 322 1.38 8.89 -17.41
CA ALA A 322 1.33 7.55 -17.96
C ALA A 322 2.41 7.40 -19.04
N GLN A 323 3.26 6.39 -18.92
CA GLN A 323 4.36 6.15 -19.86
C GLN A 323 4.31 4.72 -20.40
N HIS A 324 4.57 4.57 -21.70
CA HIS A 324 4.78 3.26 -22.31
C HIS A 324 6.24 2.87 -22.17
N LEU A 325 6.47 1.65 -21.70
CA LEU A 325 7.79 1.07 -21.49
C LEU A 325 8.21 0.28 -22.73
N THR A 326 9.52 0.07 -22.86
CA THR A 326 10.09 -0.79 -23.92
C THR A 326 10.19 -2.26 -23.52
N LEU A 327 10.02 -2.58 -22.23
CA LEU A 327 10.05 -3.95 -21.72
C LEU A 327 8.65 -4.57 -21.71
N ASN A 328 8.60 -5.89 -21.91
CA ASN A 328 7.37 -6.67 -21.80
C ASN A 328 7.03 -6.96 -20.33
N GLY A 329 5.77 -7.33 -20.08
CA GLY A 329 5.23 -7.60 -18.76
C GLY A 329 5.81 -8.83 -18.06
N GLU A 330 6.52 -9.69 -18.79
CA GLU A 330 7.25 -10.86 -18.28
C GLU A 330 8.60 -10.51 -17.63
N GLN A 331 9.08 -9.28 -17.79
CA GLN A 331 10.40 -8.87 -17.31
C GLN A 331 10.27 -7.95 -16.09
N ALA A 332 10.94 -8.30 -14.99
CA ALA A 332 11.10 -7.36 -13.87
C ALA A 332 11.82 -6.08 -14.31
N PRO A 333 11.31 -4.88 -14.00
CA PRO A 333 11.94 -3.63 -14.40
C PRO A 333 13.18 -3.31 -13.56
N THR A 334 14.05 -2.46 -14.10
CA THR A 334 15.02 -1.67 -13.35
C THR A 334 14.45 -0.26 -13.14
N LEU A 335 14.33 0.14 -11.89
CA LEU A 335 13.79 1.43 -11.46
C LEU A 335 14.94 2.40 -11.15
N TRP A 336 14.96 3.55 -11.83
CA TRP A 336 16.00 4.57 -11.66
C TRP A 336 15.47 5.70 -10.78
N LEU A 337 16.08 5.90 -9.60
CA LEU A 337 15.64 6.88 -8.62
C LEU A 337 16.66 8.00 -8.46
N SER A 338 16.15 9.24 -8.42
CA SER A 338 16.96 10.44 -8.17
C SER A 338 17.55 10.47 -6.76
N ALA A 339 18.70 11.12 -6.60
CA ALA A 339 19.25 11.38 -5.28
C ALA A 339 18.37 12.39 -4.50
N GLY A 340 18.31 12.25 -3.18
CA GLY A 340 17.64 13.12 -2.22
C GLY A 340 16.12 12.96 -2.21
N GLU A 341 15.48 13.10 -3.37
CA GLU A 341 14.02 13.01 -3.51
C GLU A 341 13.53 11.59 -3.75
N HIS A 342 14.40 10.65 -4.12
CA HIS A 342 14.03 9.27 -4.45
C HIS A 342 12.88 9.19 -5.47
N ARG A 343 12.80 10.16 -6.38
CA ARG A 343 11.77 10.22 -7.42
C ARG A 343 12.11 9.19 -8.48
N LEU A 344 11.13 8.40 -8.91
CA LEU A 344 11.28 7.50 -10.05
C LEU A 344 11.45 8.35 -11.32
N GLN A 345 12.65 8.35 -11.87
CA GLN A 345 13.02 9.13 -13.06
C GLN A 345 12.86 8.34 -14.35
N TRP A 346 13.19 7.05 -14.30
CA TRP A 346 13.22 6.22 -15.49
C TRP A 346 12.98 4.74 -15.16
N ILE A 347 12.48 4.00 -16.15
CA ILE A 347 12.20 2.57 -16.05
C ILE A 347 12.65 1.89 -17.33
N ASP A 348 13.42 0.82 -17.21
CA ASP A 348 13.85 0.02 -18.34
C ASP A 348 14.17 -1.43 -17.94
N GLY A 349 14.60 -2.23 -18.90
CA GLY A 349 15.04 -3.61 -18.68
C GLY A 349 16.55 -3.77 -18.47
N ARG A 350 17.33 -2.68 -18.39
CA ARG A 350 18.80 -2.75 -18.37
C ARG A 350 19.27 -3.31 -17.03
N ARG A 351 20.23 -4.24 -17.06
CA ARG A 351 20.94 -4.69 -15.85
C ARG A 351 22.32 -4.07 -15.82
N SER A 352 22.67 -3.50 -14.67
CA SER A 352 23.94 -2.81 -14.46
C SER A 352 25.09 -3.83 -14.40
N PRO A 353 26.21 -3.60 -15.10
CA PRO A 353 27.42 -4.40 -14.93
C PRO A 353 28.15 -4.09 -13.62
N TYR A 354 27.82 -2.96 -12.97
CA TYR A 354 28.40 -2.59 -11.67
C TYR A 354 27.83 -3.44 -10.53
N PRO A 355 28.63 -3.67 -9.45
CA PRO A 355 28.18 -4.39 -8.28
C PRO A 355 26.88 -3.82 -7.70
N SER A 356 25.99 -4.73 -7.27
CA SER A 356 24.69 -4.39 -6.69
C SER A 356 24.55 -4.97 -5.29
N VAL A 357 23.89 -4.23 -4.41
CA VAL A 357 23.54 -4.68 -3.06
C VAL A 357 22.29 -5.53 -3.11
N SER A 358 22.34 -6.73 -2.57
CA SER A 358 21.16 -7.58 -2.51
C SER A 358 20.20 -7.13 -1.40
N TYR A 359 18.90 -7.11 -1.68
CA TYR A 359 17.87 -6.87 -0.67
C TYR A 359 17.11 -8.16 -0.33
N GLN A 360 16.69 -8.25 0.93
CA GLN A 360 15.83 -9.35 1.41
C GLN A 360 14.36 -8.94 1.32
N ARG A 361 13.52 -9.86 0.85
CA ARG A 361 12.07 -9.66 0.82
C ARG A 361 11.46 -10.05 2.17
N THR A 362 10.53 -9.26 2.67
CA THR A 362 9.73 -9.60 3.86
C THR A 362 8.30 -9.11 3.74
N ALA A 363 7.39 -9.63 4.56
CA ALA A 363 6.01 -9.19 4.61
C ALA A 363 5.89 -7.74 5.10
N LEU A 364 5.00 -6.97 4.48
CA LEU A 364 4.72 -5.59 4.88
C LEU A 364 4.30 -5.45 6.34
N ASP A 365 3.67 -6.48 6.89
CA ASP A 365 3.19 -6.57 8.27
C ASP A 365 4.30 -6.50 9.32
N GLU A 366 5.56 -6.73 8.94
CA GLU A 366 6.70 -6.49 9.84
C GLU A 366 6.75 -5.02 10.30
N LEU A 367 6.38 -4.06 9.43
CA LEU A 367 6.36 -2.64 9.79
C LEU A 367 5.32 -2.32 10.87
N ARG A 368 4.32 -3.19 11.06
CA ARG A 368 3.26 -3.03 12.06
C ARG A 368 3.62 -3.70 13.39
N GLN A 369 4.75 -4.39 13.44
CA GLN A 369 5.16 -5.27 14.55
C GLN A 369 6.68 -5.20 14.80
N LEU A 370 7.28 -4.03 14.63
CA LEU A 370 8.71 -3.82 14.80
C LEU A 370 9.12 -4.09 16.25
N SER A 371 10.29 -4.70 16.44
CA SER A 371 10.90 -4.88 17.77
C SER A 371 11.07 -3.52 18.47
N HIS A 372 10.66 -3.45 19.73
CA HIS A 372 10.69 -2.26 20.58
C HIS A 372 11.11 -2.66 22.02
N PRO A 373 11.74 -1.79 22.83
CA PRO A 373 12.16 -2.14 24.19
C PRO A 373 11.03 -2.64 25.10
N GLN A 374 9.79 -2.28 24.80
CA GLN A 374 8.58 -2.71 25.51
C GLN A 374 7.83 -3.87 24.80
N GLY A 375 8.45 -4.53 23.82
CA GLY A 375 7.87 -5.63 23.06
C GLY A 375 7.85 -5.39 21.56
N GLN A 376 6.66 -5.30 20.97
CA GLN A 376 6.48 -4.95 19.55
C GLN A 376 5.73 -3.63 19.44
N ARG A 377 5.97 -2.90 18.36
CA ARG A 377 5.31 -1.63 18.09
C ARG A 377 5.13 -1.41 16.60
N SER A 378 3.95 -0.91 16.22
CA SER A 378 3.70 -0.47 14.85
C SER A 378 4.49 0.81 14.54
N LEU A 379 5.08 0.88 13.35
CA LEU A 379 5.63 2.11 12.78
C LEU A 379 4.56 3.22 12.65
N TYR A 380 3.31 2.80 12.45
CA TYR A 380 2.15 3.65 12.20
C TYR A 380 1.37 3.87 13.49
N ALA A 381 0.86 5.10 13.68
CA ALA A 381 -0.12 5.42 14.71
C ALA A 381 -1.53 4.96 14.31
N SER A 382 -2.49 5.17 15.20
CA SER A 382 -3.88 4.72 15.04
C SER A 382 -4.66 5.40 13.90
N ASP A 383 -4.15 6.51 13.38
CA ASP A 383 -4.63 7.19 12.18
C ASP A 383 -3.97 6.67 10.87
N GLY A 384 -3.03 5.73 11.00
CA GLY A 384 -2.27 5.15 9.90
C GLY A 384 -1.13 6.04 9.39
N LEU A 385 -0.78 7.12 10.10
CA LEU A 385 0.37 7.96 9.79
C LEU A 385 1.61 7.51 10.58
N VAL A 386 2.79 7.77 10.03
CA VAL A 386 4.06 7.57 10.73
C VAL A 386 4.40 8.85 11.51
N PRO A 387 4.37 8.86 12.86
CA PRO A 387 4.50 10.09 13.66
C PRO A 387 5.84 10.81 13.43
N GLY A 388 5.91 12.13 13.25
CA GLY A 388 7.19 12.81 13.01
C GLY A 388 7.69 12.74 11.56
N SER A 389 6.96 12.06 10.66
CA SER A 389 7.25 12.10 9.22
C SER A 389 6.52 13.26 8.50
N GLU A 390 5.87 14.15 9.23
CA GLU A 390 5.05 15.20 8.63
C GLU A 390 5.90 16.22 7.88
N ARG A 391 5.33 16.74 6.79
CA ARG A 391 5.97 17.73 5.93
C ARG A 391 5.31 19.08 6.08
N LEU A 392 6.04 20.16 5.78
CA LEU A 392 5.49 21.52 5.85
C LEU A 392 4.41 21.75 4.78
N GLU A 393 4.44 20.99 3.67
CA GLU A 393 3.41 21.04 2.64
C GLU A 393 2.00 20.76 3.16
N ARG A 394 1.84 20.10 4.33
CA ARG A 394 0.53 19.92 4.97
C ARG A 394 -0.21 21.24 5.20
N TRP A 395 0.51 22.35 5.41
CA TRP A 395 -0.07 23.68 5.61
C TRP A 395 -0.41 24.40 4.30
N LEU A 396 0.18 23.98 3.19
CA LEU A 396 -0.16 24.48 1.85
C LEU A 396 -1.33 23.68 1.25
N LEU A 397 -1.34 22.37 1.49
CA LEU A 397 -2.24 21.41 0.83
C LEU A 397 -3.45 21.03 1.68
N TRP A 398 -3.58 21.52 2.92
CA TRP A 398 -4.75 21.20 3.76
C TRP A 398 -6.12 21.52 3.10
N PRO A 399 -6.29 22.54 2.22
CA PRO A 399 -7.58 22.76 1.56
C PRO A 399 -7.98 21.62 0.62
N SER A 400 -7.04 20.76 0.20
CA SER A 400 -7.36 19.55 -0.57
C SER A 400 -8.12 18.50 0.26
N GLY A 401 -8.17 18.65 1.57
CA GLY A 401 -8.76 17.70 2.50
C GLY A 401 -7.85 16.53 2.89
N VAL A 402 -6.70 16.35 2.23
CA VAL A 402 -5.73 15.30 2.60
C VAL A 402 -5.19 15.57 4.00
N SER A 403 -5.41 14.63 4.93
CA SER A 403 -4.91 14.76 6.31
C SER A 403 -3.38 14.67 6.34
N SER A 404 -2.68 15.69 6.84
CA SER A 404 -1.21 15.73 6.95
C SER A 404 -0.50 15.35 5.63
N ALA A 405 -0.74 16.11 4.56
CA ALA A 405 -0.06 15.89 3.27
C ALA A 405 1.47 15.80 3.46
N GLY A 406 2.07 14.81 2.80
CA GLY A 406 3.51 14.50 2.91
C GLY A 406 3.91 13.55 4.03
N ALA A 407 3.04 13.31 5.03
CA ALA A 407 3.33 12.29 6.05
C ALA A 407 3.28 10.87 5.45
N MET A 408 4.18 9.99 5.90
CA MET A 408 4.24 8.59 5.46
C MET A 408 3.07 7.79 6.03
N ARG A 409 2.57 6.80 5.29
CA ARG A 409 1.28 6.16 5.56
C ARG A 409 1.33 4.64 5.55
N GLN A 410 0.41 4.06 6.30
CA GLN A 410 0.09 2.63 6.28
C GLN A 410 -0.65 2.27 4.98
N TRP A 411 -0.50 1.02 4.53
CA TRP A 411 -1.33 0.47 3.46
C TRP A 411 -2.83 0.69 3.75
N GLY A 412 -3.59 1.03 2.70
CA GLY A 412 -5.01 1.40 2.83
C GLY A 412 -5.30 2.85 3.21
N ARG A 413 -4.29 3.69 3.46
CA ARG A 413 -4.48 5.11 3.89
C ARG A 413 -3.96 6.16 2.91
N HIS A 414 -3.54 5.74 1.72
CA HIS A 414 -2.83 6.59 0.76
C HIS A 414 -3.80 7.39 -0.12
N ALA A 415 -4.10 8.62 0.29
CA ALA A 415 -4.73 9.61 -0.57
C ALA A 415 -3.73 10.04 -1.64
N THR A 416 -4.07 9.81 -2.91
CA THR A 416 -3.16 10.05 -4.04
C THR A 416 -3.51 11.24 -4.91
N ALA A 417 -4.51 12.04 -4.55
CA ALA A 417 -4.92 13.19 -5.35
C ALA A 417 -5.18 14.43 -4.49
N PHE A 418 -4.74 15.58 -4.95
CA PHE A 418 -5.15 16.89 -4.41
C PHE A 418 -6.34 17.46 -5.21
N ILE A 419 -6.55 16.97 -6.43
CA ILE A 419 -7.71 17.28 -7.27
C ILE A 419 -8.68 16.10 -7.34
N GLY A 420 -9.93 16.29 -6.90
CA GLY A 420 -10.90 15.19 -6.87
C GLY A 420 -10.70 14.28 -5.66
N ARG A 421 -10.87 12.97 -5.82
CA ARG A 421 -10.61 11.96 -4.77
C ARG A 421 -10.04 10.70 -5.41
N ALA A 422 -8.93 10.23 -4.86
CA ALA A 422 -8.33 8.96 -5.23
C ALA A 422 -7.64 8.34 -4.01
N GLN A 423 -7.77 7.03 -3.87
CA GLN A 423 -7.10 6.22 -2.85
C GLN A 423 -6.31 5.12 -3.55
N PHE A 424 -5.07 4.89 -3.14
CA PHE A 424 -4.20 3.95 -3.86
C PHE A 424 -4.73 2.51 -3.86
N ASP A 425 -5.39 2.08 -2.78
CA ASP A 425 -6.01 0.76 -2.58
C ASP A 425 -7.47 0.70 -3.04
N ASP A 426 -8.00 1.76 -3.66
CA ASP A 426 -9.33 1.71 -4.27
C ASP A 426 -9.30 0.72 -5.45
N PRO A 427 -10.06 -0.38 -5.38
CA PRO A 427 -10.03 -1.39 -6.44
C PRO A 427 -10.50 -0.84 -7.78
N GLN A 428 -11.33 0.22 -7.80
CA GLN A 428 -11.86 0.80 -9.03
C GLN A 428 -10.98 1.93 -9.59
N LEU A 429 -9.87 2.27 -8.91
CA LEU A 429 -9.01 3.39 -9.32
C LEU A 429 -8.51 3.21 -10.75
N LEU A 430 -8.05 2.01 -11.11
CA LEU A 430 -7.43 1.76 -12.41
C LEU A 430 -8.45 1.81 -13.56
N GLU A 431 -9.69 1.35 -13.36
CA GLU A 431 -10.76 1.39 -14.38
C GLU A 431 -11.11 2.82 -14.82
N ARG A 432 -10.88 3.78 -13.92
CA ARG A 432 -11.06 5.19 -14.24
C ARG A 432 -10.07 5.63 -15.31
N TYR A 433 -8.81 5.20 -15.24
CA TYR A 433 -7.73 5.64 -16.12
C TYR A 433 -7.42 4.71 -17.30
N PHE A 434 -7.91 3.47 -17.28
CA PHE A 434 -7.57 2.49 -18.31
C PHE A 434 -8.80 1.83 -18.91
N GLN A 435 -8.70 1.58 -20.21
CA GLN A 435 -9.66 0.78 -20.98
C GLN A 435 -8.91 -0.19 -21.88
N ARG A 436 -9.53 -1.32 -22.21
CA ARG A 436 -9.05 -2.15 -23.32
C ARG A 436 -9.37 -1.45 -24.67
N PRO A 437 -8.59 -1.73 -25.73
CA PRO A 437 -8.77 -1.13 -27.04
C PRO A 437 -10.12 -1.45 -27.66
#